data_AF-A0A4Y8AJJ8-F1
#
_entry.id   AF-A0A4Y8AJJ8-F1
#
_cell.length_a   1.000
_cell.length_b   1.000
_cell.length_c   1.000
_cell.angle_alpha   90.00
_cell.angle_beta   90.00
_cell.angle_gamma   90.00
#
_symmetry.space_group_name_H-M   'P 1'
#
loop_
_entity.id
_entity.type
_entity.pdbx_description
1 polymer ?
#
loop_
_entity_poly.entity_id
_entity_poly.type
_entity_poly.pdbx_seq_one_letter_code
_entity_poly.pdbx_strand_id
1 'polypeptide(L)'
;MIKITQKLKDQLWWLIITVDYNYSRISIADHDLTEDTLTLWLEDKQDFKNSLEECLQLDIPLKNFAKIIKAENLNSYEGQRLHPNKQFVYKTRVQINEAITWYQQDATLAEQQWAREALLKAILTQLVETEVTDKNW
;
A
#
# COMPACT_ATOMS: atom_id res chain seq x y z
N MET A 1 -7.67 4.18 7.63
CA MET A 1 -7.02 5.48 7.34
C MET A 1 -5.60 5.45 7.89
N ILE A 2 -4.62 5.63 7.01
CA ILE A 2 -3.20 5.67 7.33
C ILE A 2 -2.92 7.06 7.90
N LYS A 3 -2.26 7.13 9.08
CA LYS A 3 -1.86 8.42 9.65
C LYS A 3 -0.65 8.93 8.86
N ILE A 4 -0.81 10.08 8.21
CA ILE A 4 0.22 10.75 7.42
C ILE A 4 0.40 12.15 8.01
N THR A 5 1.63 12.56 8.26
CA THR A 5 1.95 13.90 8.79
C THR A 5 1.64 14.98 7.75
N GLN A 6 1.33 16.20 8.19
CA GLN A 6 1.02 17.28 7.24
C GLN A 6 2.18 17.55 6.28
N LYS A 7 3.42 17.60 6.79
CA LYS A 7 4.64 17.74 5.97
C LYS A 7 4.69 16.72 4.83
N LEU A 8 4.39 15.45 5.14
CA LEU A 8 4.41 14.37 4.15
C LEU A 8 3.26 14.48 3.16
N LYS A 9 2.07 14.94 3.60
CA LYS A 9 0.97 15.27 2.68
C LYS A 9 1.37 16.37 1.70
N ASP A 10 2.02 17.43 2.18
CA ASP A 10 2.46 18.55 1.34
C ASP A 10 3.47 18.06 0.29
N GLN A 11 4.41 17.19 0.68
CA GLN A 11 5.37 16.58 -0.24
C GLN A 11 4.71 15.65 -1.28
N LEU A 12 3.73 14.84 -0.87
CA LEU A 12 2.96 14.00 -1.78
C LEU A 12 2.14 14.85 -2.75
N TRP A 13 1.56 15.97 -2.31
CA TRP A 13 0.88 16.92 -3.18
C TRP A 13 1.82 17.55 -4.21
N TRP A 14 3.02 17.95 -3.79
CA TRP A 14 4.03 18.41 -4.73
C TRP A 14 4.33 17.37 -5.79
N LEU A 15 4.53 16.11 -5.41
CA LEU A 15 4.74 15.01 -6.35
C LEU A 15 3.54 14.83 -7.31
N ILE A 16 2.31 14.91 -6.79
CA ILE A 16 1.09 14.82 -7.61
C ILE A 16 1.01 15.95 -8.64
N ILE A 17 1.38 17.17 -8.24
CA ILE A 17 1.42 18.34 -9.14
C ILE A 17 2.52 18.17 -10.19
N THR A 18 3.72 17.71 -9.82
CA THR A 18 4.82 17.53 -10.78
C THR A 18 4.51 16.47 -11.83
N VAL A 19 3.74 15.44 -11.48
CA VAL A 19 3.27 14.43 -12.45
C VAL A 19 2.02 14.86 -13.23
N ASP A 20 1.57 16.11 -13.07
CA ASP A 20 0.37 16.68 -13.70
C ASP A 20 -0.90 15.85 -13.40
N TYR A 21 -1.08 15.45 -12.14
CA TYR A 21 -2.19 14.63 -11.64
C TYR A 21 -2.33 13.25 -12.32
N ASN A 22 -1.36 12.86 -13.14
CA ASN A 22 -1.31 11.54 -13.73
C ASN A 22 -0.65 10.56 -12.75
N TYR A 23 -1.43 10.03 -11.81
CA TYR A 23 -0.95 9.10 -10.77
C TYR A 23 -0.25 7.86 -11.30
N SER A 24 -0.50 7.45 -12.56
CA SER A 24 0.17 6.31 -13.18
C SER A 24 1.67 6.55 -13.42
N ARG A 25 2.10 7.82 -13.40
CA ARG A 25 3.51 8.23 -13.47
C ARG A 25 4.24 8.14 -12.14
N ILE A 26 3.54 8.08 -11.00
CA ILE A 26 4.19 7.89 -9.71
C ILE A 26 4.63 6.42 -9.63
N SER A 27 5.93 6.19 -9.47
CA SER A 27 6.53 4.86 -9.27
C SER A 27 7.21 4.75 -7.93
N ILE A 28 7.29 3.51 -7.45
CA ILE A 28 8.16 3.12 -6.35
C ILE A 28 9.52 2.80 -6.97
N ALA A 29 10.51 3.67 -6.75
CA ALA A 29 11.89 3.50 -7.20
C ALA A 29 12.56 2.33 -6.45
N ASP A 30 12.39 2.32 -5.12
CA ASP A 30 12.88 1.26 -4.26
C ASP A 30 12.05 1.17 -2.96
N HIS A 31 12.33 0.15 -2.15
CA HIS A 31 11.69 -0.07 -0.87
C HIS A 31 12.62 -0.77 0.13
N ASP A 32 12.41 -0.50 1.40
CA ASP A 32 13.08 -1.20 2.50
C ASP A 32 12.05 -1.57 3.57
N LEU A 33 12.20 -2.76 4.13
CA LEU A 33 11.30 -3.30 5.14
C LEU A 33 12.08 -3.63 6.41
N THR A 34 11.82 -2.85 7.45
CA THR A 34 12.35 -3.07 8.81
C THR A 34 11.30 -3.75 9.70
N GLU A 35 11.65 -4.01 10.96
CA GLU A 35 10.73 -4.62 11.93
C GLU A 35 9.47 -3.77 12.18
N ASP A 36 9.56 -2.45 12.04
CA ASP A 36 8.49 -1.51 12.41
C ASP A 36 7.98 -0.66 11.24
N THR A 37 8.76 -0.53 10.16
CA THR A 37 8.49 0.45 9.10
C THR A 37 8.77 -0.14 7.72
N LEU A 38 7.84 0.10 6.79
CA LEU A 38 8.07 0.00 5.35
C LEU A 38 8.42 1.39 4.83
N THR A 39 9.61 1.52 4.26
CA THR A 39 10.07 2.72 3.57
C THR A 39 9.87 2.54 2.07
N LEU A 40 9.23 3.51 1.42
CA LEU A 40 9.10 3.57 -0.04
C LEU A 40 9.78 4.83 -0.55
N TRP A 41 10.58 4.70 -1.60
CA TRP A 41 11.12 5.85 -2.34
C TRP A 41 10.28 6.06 -3.60
N LEU A 42 9.63 7.22 -3.70
CA LEU A 42 8.73 7.55 -4.80
C LEU A 42 9.39 8.52 -5.78
N GLU A 43 9.12 8.32 -7.07
CA GLU A 43 9.60 9.18 -8.15
C GLU A 43 8.58 9.28 -9.29
N ASP A 44 8.86 10.16 -10.24
CA ASP A 44 8.10 10.27 -11.50
C ASP A 44 8.79 9.44 -12.58
N LYS A 45 8.04 8.56 -13.24
CA LYS A 45 8.51 7.75 -14.38
C LYS A 45 9.04 8.55 -15.57
N GLN A 46 8.75 9.86 -15.64
CA GLN A 46 9.26 10.74 -16.68
C GLN A 46 10.45 11.60 -16.21
N ASP A 47 10.79 11.54 -14.93
CA ASP A 47 11.89 12.27 -14.30
C ASP A 47 12.57 11.37 -13.26
N PHE A 48 13.14 10.26 -13.75
CA PHE A 48 13.87 9.29 -12.94
C PHE A 48 15.02 9.94 -12.20
N LYS A 49 15.14 9.64 -10.92
CA LYS A 49 16.19 10.21 -10.08
C LYS A 49 17.48 9.42 -10.21
N ASN A 50 18.62 10.10 -10.10
CA ASN A 50 19.93 9.45 -10.20
C ASN A 50 20.32 8.76 -8.87
N SER A 51 19.66 9.11 -7.77
CA SER A 51 19.91 8.58 -6.44
C SER A 51 18.62 8.51 -5.61
N LEU A 52 18.55 7.59 -4.64
CA LEU A 52 17.39 7.46 -3.75
C LEU A 52 17.19 8.69 -2.84
N GLU A 53 18.26 9.46 -2.60
CA GLU A 53 18.23 10.70 -1.80
C GLU A 53 17.39 11.80 -2.47
N GLU A 54 17.25 11.75 -3.79
CA GLU A 54 16.42 12.67 -4.58
C GLU A 54 14.95 12.21 -4.67
N CYS A 55 14.65 10.96 -4.31
CA CYS A 55 13.30 10.42 -4.31
C CYS A 55 12.52 10.90 -3.08
N LEU A 56 11.20 10.97 -3.21
CA LEU A 56 10.34 11.24 -2.07
C LEU A 56 10.26 9.99 -1.18
N GLN A 57 10.90 10.04 -0.01
CA GLN A 57 10.83 8.97 0.98
C GLN A 57 9.50 9.00 1.75
N LEU A 58 8.88 7.83 1.86
CA LEU A 58 7.61 7.61 2.55
C LEU A 58 7.77 6.48 3.57
N ASP A 59 7.81 6.85 4.84
CA ASP A 59 7.91 5.90 5.96
C ASP A 59 6.52 5.52 6.46
N ILE A 60 6.19 4.23 6.39
CA ILE A 60 4.87 3.72 6.72
C ILE A 60 4.99 2.71 7.86
N PRO A 61 4.27 2.91 8.99
CA PRO A 61 4.24 1.92 10.05
C PRO A 61 3.78 0.56 9.52
N LEU A 62 4.51 -0.50 9.85
CA LEU A 62 4.29 -1.84 9.32
C LEU A 62 2.88 -2.36 9.61
N LYS A 63 2.30 -1.97 10.75
CA LYS A 63 0.90 -2.24 11.10
C LYS A 63 -0.10 -1.70 10.06
N ASN A 64 0.17 -0.56 9.44
CA ASN A 64 -0.68 0.00 8.39
C ASN A 64 -0.52 -0.79 7.09
N PHE A 65 0.71 -1.19 6.75
CA PHE A 65 0.96 -2.04 5.59
C PHE A 65 0.28 -3.41 5.72
N ALA A 66 0.39 -4.05 6.89
CA ALA A 66 -0.30 -5.29 7.22
C ALA A 66 -1.82 -5.18 7.05
N LYS A 67 -2.42 -4.03 7.38
CA LYS A 67 -3.86 -3.80 7.18
C LYS A 67 -4.23 -3.74 5.70
N ILE A 68 -3.38 -3.13 4.86
CA ILE A 68 -3.62 -3.09 3.40
C ILE A 68 -3.56 -4.50 2.83
N ILE A 69 -2.53 -5.28 3.15
CA ILE A 69 -2.42 -6.68 2.70
C ILE A 69 -3.68 -7.49 3.06
N LYS A 70 -4.19 -7.33 4.29
CA LYS A 70 -5.42 -8.00 4.73
C LYS A 70 -6.66 -7.47 4.02
N ALA A 71 -6.77 -6.16 3.82
CA ALA A 71 -7.93 -5.54 3.15
C ALA A 71 -8.02 -5.94 1.66
N GLU A 72 -6.87 -6.06 1.00
CA GLU A 72 -6.75 -6.51 -0.39
C GLU A 72 -6.78 -8.05 -0.51
N ASN A 73 -6.93 -8.76 0.61
CA ASN A 73 -6.97 -10.23 0.70
C ASN A 73 -5.72 -10.93 0.14
N LEU A 74 -4.58 -10.25 0.03
CA LEU A 74 -3.39 -10.79 -0.64
C LEU A 74 -2.77 -11.98 0.10
N ASN A 75 -2.89 -12.00 1.44
CA ASN A 75 -2.39 -13.10 2.27
C ASN A 75 -3.41 -14.26 2.44
N SER A 76 -4.38 -14.37 1.54
CA SER A 76 -5.45 -15.36 1.62
C SER A 76 -5.98 -15.77 0.25
N TYR A 77 -6.57 -16.95 0.16
CA TYR A 77 -7.23 -17.42 -1.07
C TYR A 77 -8.70 -17.76 -0.81
N GLU A 78 -9.50 -17.78 -1.88
CA GLU A 78 -10.87 -18.28 -1.82
C GLU A 78 -10.87 -19.78 -1.59
N GLY A 79 -11.49 -20.20 -0.49
CA GLY A 79 -11.67 -21.59 -0.15
C GLY A 79 -13.11 -21.90 0.23
N GLN A 80 -13.32 -23.14 0.62
CA GLN A 80 -14.61 -23.64 1.08
C GLN A 80 -14.42 -24.32 2.44
N ARG A 81 -15.35 -24.08 3.37
CA ARG A 81 -15.40 -24.79 4.66
C ARG A 81 -16.74 -25.48 4.81
N LEU A 82 -16.71 -26.68 5.41
CA LEU A 82 -17.92 -27.35 5.86
C LEU A 82 -18.36 -26.73 7.18
N HIS A 83 -19.64 -26.40 7.30
CA HIS A 83 -20.15 -25.90 8.58
C HIS A 83 -20.04 -27.00 9.65
N PRO A 84 -19.48 -26.72 10.85
CA PRO A 84 -19.12 -27.76 11.83
C PRO A 84 -20.27 -28.70 12.20
N ASN A 85 -21.48 -28.13 12.28
CA ASN A 85 -22.67 -28.84 12.76
C ASN A 85 -23.78 -28.98 11.71
N LYS A 86 -23.58 -28.45 10.50
CA LYS A 86 -24.61 -28.45 9.45
C LYS A 86 -23.94 -28.88 8.15
N GLN A 87 -24.48 -29.85 7.45
CA GLN A 87 -23.87 -30.43 6.25
C GLN A 87 -24.01 -29.51 5.02
N PHE A 88 -23.61 -28.24 5.13
CA PHE A 88 -23.50 -27.36 3.98
C PHE A 88 -22.11 -26.72 3.94
N VAL A 89 -21.63 -26.53 2.73
CA VAL A 89 -20.33 -25.94 2.41
C VAL A 89 -20.54 -24.46 2.14
N TYR A 90 -19.72 -23.60 2.75
CA TYR A 90 -19.76 -22.17 2.51
C TYR A 90 -18.39 -21.67 2.01
N LYS A 91 -18.43 -20.66 1.15
CA LYS A 91 -17.22 -19.96 0.70
C LYS A 91 -16.64 -19.17 1.86
N THR A 92 -15.33 -19.23 2.01
CA THR A 92 -14.59 -18.46 3.02
C THR A 92 -13.23 -18.07 2.47
N ARG A 93 -12.53 -17.19 3.18
CA ARG A 93 -11.13 -16.87 2.89
C ARG A 93 -10.25 -17.69 3.82
N VAL A 94 -9.34 -18.46 3.23
CA VAL A 94 -8.36 -19.23 4.00
C VAL A 94 -7.06 -18.43 3.99
N GLN A 95 -6.65 -18.00 5.18
CA GLN A 95 -5.40 -17.27 5.37
C GLN A 95 -4.22 -18.21 5.11
N ILE A 96 -3.27 -17.75 4.30
CA ILE A 96 -2.02 -18.46 4.01
C ILE A 96 -1.07 -18.28 5.21
N ASN A 97 -0.82 -17.03 5.58
CA ASN A 97 0.04 -16.65 6.71
C ASN A 97 -0.36 -15.27 7.25
N GLU A 98 0.21 -14.85 8.38
CA GLU A 98 0.09 -13.45 8.84
C GLU A 98 0.65 -12.49 7.78
N ALA A 99 0.03 -11.32 7.63
CA ALA A 99 0.24 -10.44 6.48
C ALA A 99 1.71 -10.09 6.18
N ILE A 100 2.49 -9.77 7.21
CA ILE A 100 3.91 -9.43 7.04
C ILE A 100 4.75 -10.68 6.79
N THR A 101 4.47 -11.76 7.51
CA THR A 101 5.15 -13.05 7.31
C THR A 101 4.91 -13.57 5.89
N TRP A 102 3.67 -13.49 5.39
CA TRP A 102 3.31 -13.78 4.01
C TRP A 102 4.16 -12.94 3.05
N TYR A 103 4.19 -11.62 3.24
CA TYR A 103 4.93 -10.72 2.36
C TYR A 103 6.43 -11.06 2.30
N GLN A 104 7.04 -11.44 3.43
CA GLN A 104 8.48 -11.72 3.50
C GLN A 104 8.86 -13.14 3.05
N GLN A 105 8.01 -14.13 3.32
CA GLN A 105 8.39 -15.54 3.21
C GLN A 105 7.64 -16.30 2.11
N ASP A 106 6.40 -15.90 1.81
CA ASP A 106 5.50 -16.67 0.93
C ASP A 106 5.22 -15.94 -0.39
N ALA A 107 5.17 -14.61 -0.38
CA ALA A 107 4.83 -13.79 -1.53
C ALA A 107 5.95 -13.78 -2.57
N THR A 108 5.57 -14.00 -3.82
CA THR A 108 6.45 -13.79 -4.98
C THR A 108 6.83 -12.32 -5.12
N LEU A 109 7.90 -12.02 -5.86
CA LEU A 109 8.33 -10.64 -6.12
C LEU A 109 7.21 -9.77 -6.72
N ALA A 110 6.37 -10.37 -7.58
CA ALA A 110 5.22 -9.70 -8.18
C ALA A 110 4.15 -9.38 -7.13
N GLU A 111 3.81 -10.32 -6.26
CA GLU A 111 2.82 -10.10 -5.18
C GLU A 111 3.29 -9.09 -4.15
N GLN A 112 4.59 -9.10 -3.84
CA GLN A 112 5.20 -8.07 -3.00
C GLN A 112 5.08 -6.68 -3.65
N GLN A 113 5.35 -6.57 -4.96
CA GLN A 113 5.15 -5.33 -5.70
C GLN A 113 3.69 -4.88 -5.66
N TRP A 114 2.73 -5.77 -5.91
CA TRP A 114 1.31 -5.44 -5.85
C TRP A 114 0.89 -4.96 -4.46
N ALA A 115 1.41 -5.55 -3.39
CA ALA A 115 1.13 -5.09 -2.03
C ALA A 115 1.61 -3.65 -1.81
N ARG A 116 2.82 -3.32 -2.25
CA ARG A 116 3.37 -1.95 -2.15
C ARG A 116 2.58 -0.96 -3.01
N GLU A 117 2.20 -1.34 -4.22
CA GLU A 117 1.37 -0.52 -5.12
C GLU A 117 -0.03 -0.28 -4.55
N ALA A 118 -0.66 -1.31 -3.96
CA ALA A 118 -1.95 -1.17 -3.31
C ALA A 118 -1.89 -0.20 -2.12
N LEU A 119 -0.81 -0.25 -1.34
CA LEU A 119 -0.57 0.71 -0.26
C LEU A 119 -0.43 2.14 -0.79
N LEU A 120 0.41 2.35 -1.83
CA LEU A 120 0.59 3.65 -2.46
C LEU A 120 -0.74 4.19 -2.99
N LYS A 121 -1.51 3.36 -3.69
CA LYS A 121 -2.84 3.70 -4.18
C LYS A 121 -3.77 4.13 -3.05
N ALA A 122 -3.82 3.36 -1.96
CA ALA A 122 -4.65 3.70 -0.80
C ALA A 122 -4.26 5.05 -0.17
N ILE A 123 -2.97 5.36 -0.11
CA ILE A 123 -2.46 6.64 0.39
C ILE A 123 -2.87 7.80 -0.52
N LEU A 124 -2.67 7.66 -1.83
CA LEU A 124 -3.05 8.68 -2.81
C LEU A 124 -4.57 8.91 -2.83
N THR A 125 -5.37 7.85 -2.77
CA THR A 125 -6.83 7.95 -2.67
C THR A 125 -7.25 8.68 -1.41
N GLN A 126 -6.69 8.32 -0.25
CA GLN A 126 -7.01 9.00 1.01
C GLN A 126 -6.69 10.49 0.95
N LEU A 127 -5.57 10.87 0.35
CA LEU A 127 -5.13 12.26 0.23
C LEU A 127 -6.11 13.09 -0.60
N VAL A 128 -6.58 12.56 -1.73
CA VAL A 128 -7.62 13.20 -2.56
C VAL A 128 -8.96 13.30 -1.82
N GLU A 129 -9.42 12.22 -1.20
CA GLU A 129 -10.73 12.17 -0.53
C GLU A 129 -10.80 13.11 0.68
N THR A 130 -9.73 13.18 1.49
CA THR A 130 -9.72 14.06 2.66
C THR A 130 -9.79 15.54 2.30
N GLU A 131 -9.15 15.97 1.20
CA GLU A 131 -9.20 17.39 0.80
C GLU A 131 -10.52 17.81 0.14
N VAL A 132 -11.22 16.89 -0.54
CA VAL A 132 -12.57 17.18 -1.06
C VAL A 132 -13.55 17.43 0.08
N THR A 133 -13.32 16.79 1.23
CA THR A 133 -14.19 16.91 2.41
C THR A 133 -13.96 18.22 3.16
N ASP A 134 -12.70 18.70 3.23
CA ASP A 134 -12.32 19.95 3.92
C ASP A 134 -12.71 21.24 3.15
N LYS A 135 -13.18 21.14 1.90
CA LYS A 135 -13.63 22.30 1.09
C LYS A 135 -15.12 22.60 1.14
N ASN A 136 -15.90 21.85 1.93
CA ASN A 136 -17.35 22.05 2.09
C ASN A 136 -17.69 22.79 3.41
N TRP A 137 -17.13 23.98 3.61
CA TRP A 137 -17.59 24.95 4.62
C TRP A 137 -17.64 26.36 4.04
#